data_AF-D6XVV0-F1
#
_entry.id   AF-D6XVV0-F1
#
_cell.length_a   1.000
_cell.length_b   1.000
_cell.length_c   1.000
_cell.angle_alpha   90.00
_cell.angle_beta   90.00
_cell.angle_gamma   90.00
#
_symmetry.space_group_name_H-M   'P 1'
#
loop_
_entity.id
_entity.type
_entity.pdbx_description
1 polymer ?
#
loop_
_entity_poly.entity_id
_entity_poly.type
_entity_poly.pdbx_seq_one_letter_code
_entity_poly.pdbx_strand_id
1 'polypeptide(L)'
;MNKLIIMAGLSLVTLAACGNGENEAENAGIDAPEGWNLVWHDEFDGESLDEDKWRYDIGNGFYDGDEWVEGWGNEELQSYQEDNVTLRDGSLVIEAREETVSDDYGTFDYTSGKILTEGLFSQTHGRFEASISLPEGQGFWPAFWMMPEDDAYGNWAASGEIDIMENRGSETDIVGAAIHYGGVFPDNTYTADEYVFDDGETTTDYNVYAVEWEPGEIRWYVNDDEYAVMNQWYSENGEFPAPFDEDFHLILNLAVGGWYGGDPDDTTPFPAEMKVDYVRVYEQE
;
A
#
# COMPACT_ATOMS: atom_id res chain seq x y z
N MET A 1 -19.06 -23.71 74.18
CA MET A 1 -17.87 -23.50 73.33
C MET A 1 -17.79 -24.68 72.38
N ASN A 2 -17.95 -24.63 71.07
CA ASN A 2 -18.11 -23.56 70.08
C ASN A 2 -19.13 -24.05 69.02
N LYS A 3 -19.98 -23.15 68.52
CA LYS A 3 -20.77 -23.37 67.31
C LYS A 3 -19.86 -23.11 66.11
N LEU A 4 -19.72 -24.10 65.23
CA LEU A 4 -19.01 -23.98 63.95
C LEU A 4 -19.98 -23.36 62.93
N ILE A 5 -19.67 -22.16 62.45
CA ILE A 5 -20.38 -21.48 61.36
C ILE A 5 -19.61 -21.83 60.08
N ILE A 6 -20.26 -22.52 59.14
CA ILE A 6 -19.75 -22.74 57.79
C ILE A 6 -20.24 -21.56 56.95
N MET A 7 -19.34 -20.65 56.59
CA MET A 7 -19.58 -19.65 55.55
C MET A 7 -19.26 -20.29 54.20
N ALA A 8 -20.25 -20.39 53.33
CA ALA A 8 -20.06 -20.70 51.92
C ALA A 8 -19.57 -19.43 51.22
N GLY A 9 -18.32 -19.43 50.75
CA GLY A 9 -17.78 -18.39 49.88
C GLY A 9 -18.31 -18.60 48.47
N LEU A 10 -19.16 -17.69 48.01
CA LEU A 10 -19.56 -17.60 46.61
C LEU A 10 -18.42 -16.90 45.85
N SER A 11 -17.62 -17.66 45.13
CA SER A 11 -16.58 -17.09 44.25
C SER A 11 -17.27 -16.61 42.97
N LEU A 12 -17.42 -15.29 42.84
CA LEU A 12 -17.82 -14.66 41.58
C LEU A 12 -16.65 -14.82 40.60
N VAL A 13 -16.83 -15.62 39.56
CA VAL A 13 -15.94 -15.62 38.40
C VAL A 13 -16.47 -14.52 37.48
N THR A 14 -15.84 -13.35 37.50
CA THR A 14 -15.97 -12.37 36.42
C THR A 14 -15.23 -12.91 35.21
N LEU A 15 -15.97 -13.34 34.18
CA LEU A 15 -15.44 -13.40 32.83
C LEU A 15 -15.17 -11.96 32.39
N ALA A 16 -13.90 -11.56 32.33
CA ALA A 16 -13.50 -10.42 31.54
C ALA A 16 -13.52 -10.87 30.07
N ALA A 17 -14.45 -10.33 29.30
CA ALA A 17 -14.34 -10.33 27.84
C ALA A 17 -13.25 -9.31 27.50
N CYS A 18 -12.03 -9.79 27.30
CA CYS A 18 -10.94 -9.02 26.71
C CYS A 18 -10.93 -9.36 25.21
N GLY A 19 -11.13 -8.36 24.35
CA GLY A 19 -11.06 -8.53 22.91
C GLY A 19 -11.56 -7.35 22.06
N ASN A 20 -12.50 -6.51 22.55
CA ASN A 20 -13.08 -5.43 21.73
C ASN A 20 -12.78 -4.00 22.21
N GLY A 21 -12.14 -3.83 23.37
CA GLY A 21 -12.00 -2.50 23.97
C GLY A 21 -10.81 -1.67 23.49
N GLU A 22 -9.82 -2.28 22.84
CA GLU A 22 -8.65 -1.58 22.31
C GLU A 22 -8.95 -1.00 20.91
N ASN A 23 -9.52 -1.78 20.00
CA ASN A 23 -9.93 -1.29 18.67
C ASN A 23 -10.99 -0.18 18.71
N GLU A 24 -11.96 -0.21 19.64
CA GLU A 24 -12.97 0.86 19.74
C GLU A 24 -12.38 2.22 20.16
N ALA A 25 -11.23 2.24 20.85
CA ALA A 25 -10.57 3.47 21.28
C ALA A 25 -9.62 4.03 20.22
N GLU A 26 -8.97 3.16 19.44
CA GLU A 26 -8.10 3.54 18.31
C GLU A 26 -8.92 4.10 17.14
N ASN A 27 -10.09 3.48 16.85
CA ASN A 27 -11.00 3.90 15.78
C ASN A 27 -11.86 5.15 16.12
N ALA A 28 -11.66 5.76 17.30
CA ALA A 28 -12.56 6.80 17.79
C ALA A 28 -12.41 8.12 17.01
N GLY A 29 -13.32 8.36 16.06
CA GLY A 29 -13.41 9.62 15.30
C GLY A 29 -13.22 9.47 13.79
N ILE A 30 -13.01 8.24 13.30
CA ILE A 30 -12.99 7.93 11.87
C ILE A 30 -14.40 7.48 11.46
N ASP A 31 -15.06 8.26 10.61
CA ASP A 31 -16.36 7.89 10.04
C ASP A 31 -16.12 6.94 8.86
N ALA A 32 -16.50 5.67 9.01
CA ALA A 32 -16.43 4.71 7.91
C ALA A 32 -17.50 5.02 6.84
N PRO A 33 -17.23 4.74 5.54
CA PRO A 33 -18.23 4.84 4.51
C PRO A 33 -19.45 3.94 4.79
N GLU A 34 -20.63 4.28 4.26
CA GLU A 34 -21.87 3.52 4.50
C GLU A 34 -21.71 2.05 4.05
N GLY A 35 -21.98 1.10 4.95
CA GLY A 35 -21.85 -0.34 4.67
C GLY A 35 -20.45 -0.91 4.89
N TRP A 36 -19.53 -0.13 5.47
CA TRP A 36 -18.15 -0.52 5.74
C TRP A 36 -17.81 -0.39 7.24
N ASN A 37 -17.05 -1.34 7.77
CA ASN A 37 -16.47 -1.29 9.11
C ASN A 37 -14.95 -1.09 9.01
N LEU A 38 -14.41 -0.11 9.73
CA LEU A 38 -12.96 0.11 9.82
C LEU A 38 -12.29 -1.04 10.58
N VAL A 39 -11.30 -1.70 9.96
CA VAL A 39 -10.59 -2.86 10.54
C VAL A 39 -9.11 -2.62 10.77
N TRP A 40 -8.49 -1.74 9.99
CA TRP A 40 -7.09 -1.35 10.15
C TRP A 40 -6.89 0.07 9.62
N HIS A 41 -5.99 0.82 10.26
CA HIS A 41 -5.63 2.16 9.78
C HIS A 41 -4.29 2.65 10.33
N ASP A 42 -3.73 3.64 9.64
CA ASP A 42 -2.66 4.50 10.13
C ASP A 42 -2.97 5.95 9.75
N GLU A 43 -3.06 6.82 10.76
CA GLU A 43 -3.29 8.27 10.61
C GLU A 43 -1.98 9.08 10.70
N PHE A 44 -0.83 8.41 10.88
CA PHE A 44 0.50 9.01 10.90
C PHE A 44 0.68 10.16 11.92
N ASP A 45 -0.08 10.14 13.02
CA ASP A 45 -0.02 11.11 14.13
C ASP A 45 1.22 10.92 15.05
N GLY A 46 2.04 9.90 14.80
CA GLY A 46 3.23 9.56 15.57
C GLY A 46 4.43 10.50 15.32
N GLU A 47 5.51 10.29 16.09
CA GLU A 47 6.79 10.98 15.87
C GLU A 47 7.69 10.26 14.83
N SER A 48 7.41 8.99 14.55
CA SER A 48 8.12 8.11 13.63
C SER A 48 7.16 7.06 13.08
N LEU A 49 7.56 6.38 12.00
CA LEU A 49 6.78 5.27 11.45
C LEU A 49 6.49 4.23 12.53
N ASP A 50 5.27 3.70 12.54
CA ASP A 50 4.88 2.62 13.43
C ASP A 50 5.36 1.28 12.85
N GLU A 51 6.46 0.76 13.39
CA GLU A 51 7.05 -0.51 12.94
C GLU A 51 6.24 -1.75 13.33
N ASP A 52 5.20 -1.61 14.17
CA ASP A 52 4.21 -2.67 14.39
C ASP A 52 3.19 -2.73 13.23
N LYS A 53 3.13 -1.69 12.38
CA LYS A 53 2.26 -1.59 11.20
C LYS A 53 3.00 -1.68 9.87
N TRP A 54 4.23 -1.14 9.80
CA TRP A 54 4.99 -1.02 8.57
C TRP A 54 6.42 -1.55 8.69
N ARG A 55 6.98 -1.99 7.57
CA ARG A 55 8.40 -2.31 7.39
C ARG A 55 8.97 -1.48 6.27
N TYR A 56 10.25 -1.12 6.41
CA TYR A 56 11.02 -0.52 5.32
C TYR A 56 11.50 -1.59 4.34
N ASP A 57 11.36 -1.30 3.05
CA ASP A 57 11.96 -2.10 1.98
C ASP A 57 13.13 -1.30 1.38
N ILE A 58 14.33 -1.88 1.42
CA ILE A 58 15.60 -1.14 1.32
C ILE A 58 16.41 -1.60 0.10
N GLY A 59 17.09 -0.65 -0.54
CA GLY A 59 17.98 -0.92 -1.67
C GLY A 59 17.32 -0.68 -3.03
N ASN A 60 17.90 -1.25 -4.08
CA ASN A 60 17.49 -1.08 -5.48
C ASN A 60 17.07 -2.41 -6.12
N GLY A 61 16.43 -3.30 -5.36
CA GLY A 61 16.05 -4.60 -5.90
C GLY A 61 15.64 -5.61 -4.85
N PHE A 62 15.36 -6.82 -5.33
CA PHE A 62 14.93 -7.94 -4.51
C PHE A 62 15.54 -9.26 -5.02
N TYR A 63 15.37 -10.32 -4.24
CA TYR A 63 15.76 -11.67 -4.68
C TYR A 63 14.54 -12.42 -5.22
N ASP A 64 14.65 -12.93 -6.43
CA ASP A 64 13.77 -13.99 -6.95
C ASP A 64 14.53 -15.33 -6.87
N GLY A 65 14.20 -16.12 -5.84
CA GLY A 65 14.97 -17.30 -5.48
C GLY A 65 16.41 -16.97 -5.09
N ASP A 66 17.38 -17.41 -5.91
CA ASP A 66 18.82 -17.16 -5.70
C ASP A 66 19.37 -16.02 -6.59
N GLU A 67 18.51 -15.37 -7.39
CA GLU A 67 18.89 -14.32 -8.34
C GLU A 67 18.52 -12.93 -7.80
N TRP A 68 19.48 -12.01 -7.87
CA TRP A 68 19.25 -10.60 -7.55
C TRP A 68 18.66 -9.88 -8.77
N VAL A 69 17.47 -9.30 -8.59
CA VAL A 69 16.78 -8.48 -9.58
C VAL A 69 17.03 -7.01 -9.25
N GLU A 70 17.82 -6.34 -10.09
CA GLU A 70 18.12 -4.91 -9.94
C GLU A 70 17.00 -4.00 -10.47
N GLY A 71 17.01 -2.73 -10.03
CA GLY A 71 16.02 -1.72 -10.44
C GLY A 71 14.59 -2.11 -10.15
N TRP A 72 14.36 -2.94 -9.12
CA TRP A 72 13.05 -3.49 -8.76
C TRP A 72 12.31 -4.19 -9.92
N GLY A 73 13.05 -4.70 -10.91
CA GLY A 73 12.47 -5.31 -12.11
C GLY A 73 11.96 -4.31 -13.15
N ASN A 74 12.05 -3.02 -12.85
CA ASN A 74 11.45 -1.92 -13.61
C ASN A 74 12.46 -0.88 -14.11
N GLU A 75 13.76 -1.17 -14.04
CA GLU A 75 14.84 -0.23 -14.39
C GLU A 75 14.86 1.03 -13.50
N GLU A 76 14.34 0.93 -12.28
CA GLU A 76 14.30 2.01 -11.30
C GLU A 76 15.72 2.40 -10.81
N LEU A 77 15.95 3.68 -10.54
CA LEU A 77 17.29 4.23 -10.28
C LEU A 77 17.57 4.52 -8.79
N GLN A 78 16.54 4.63 -7.95
CA GLN A 78 16.71 4.93 -6.54
C GLN A 78 17.19 3.72 -5.72
N SER A 79 17.97 4.00 -4.69
CA SER A 79 18.08 3.10 -3.55
C SER A 79 17.08 3.54 -2.48
N TYR A 80 16.13 2.68 -2.10
CA TYR A 80 15.24 2.96 -0.97
C TYR A 80 16.01 2.96 0.35
N GLN A 81 15.69 3.90 1.23
CA GLN A 81 16.34 4.14 2.53
C GLN A 81 15.31 4.52 3.60
N GLU A 82 15.57 4.15 4.85
CA GLU A 82 14.74 4.51 6.02
C GLU A 82 14.65 6.03 6.21
N ASP A 83 15.78 6.75 6.09
CA ASP A 83 15.87 8.19 6.30
C ASP A 83 15.07 9.03 5.28
N ASN A 84 14.53 8.41 4.22
CA ASN A 84 13.66 9.03 3.24
C ASN A 84 12.18 8.96 3.62
N VAL A 85 11.85 8.32 4.75
CA VAL A 85 10.49 8.16 5.25
C VAL A 85 10.39 8.83 6.61
N THR A 86 9.56 9.86 6.73
CA THR A 86 9.39 10.62 7.97
C THR A 86 7.93 10.92 8.23
N LEU A 87 7.58 11.18 9.50
CA LEU A 87 6.27 11.74 9.84
C LEU A 87 6.42 13.24 10.09
N ARG A 88 5.62 14.06 9.40
CA ARG A 88 5.64 15.52 9.52
C ARG A 88 4.24 16.08 9.40
N ASP A 89 3.86 16.90 10.39
CA ASP A 89 2.58 17.61 10.42
C ASP A 89 1.33 16.72 10.35
N GLY A 90 1.40 15.49 10.92
CA GLY A 90 0.29 14.53 10.90
C GLY A 90 0.16 13.80 9.55
N SER A 91 1.27 13.61 8.84
CA SER A 91 1.31 12.86 7.59
C SER A 91 2.61 12.08 7.47
N LEU A 92 2.55 10.94 6.80
CA LEU A 92 3.72 10.27 6.25
C LEU A 92 4.26 11.09 5.08
N VAL A 93 5.58 11.24 5.04
CA VAL A 93 6.32 11.90 3.96
C VAL A 93 7.37 10.93 3.45
N ILE A 94 7.21 10.49 2.20
CA ILE A 94 8.22 9.75 1.44
C ILE A 94 8.92 10.75 0.53
N GLU A 95 10.18 11.05 0.81
CA GLU A 95 10.97 12.06 0.11
C GLU A 95 11.97 11.40 -0.85
N ALA A 96 11.87 11.68 -2.14
CA ALA A 96 12.92 11.35 -3.11
C ALA A 96 13.99 12.45 -3.12
N ARG A 97 15.27 12.05 -3.08
CA ARG A 97 16.43 12.95 -3.06
C ARG A 97 17.42 12.57 -4.15
N GLU A 98 18.06 13.58 -4.75
CA GLU A 98 19.26 13.42 -5.57
C GLU A 98 20.48 13.41 -4.64
N GLU A 99 20.86 12.22 -4.17
CA GLU A 99 22.02 12.00 -3.33
C GLU A 99 22.67 10.65 -3.60
N THR A 100 24.01 10.63 -3.62
CA THR A 100 24.75 9.40 -3.92
C THR A 100 24.89 8.53 -2.68
N VAL A 101 24.40 7.30 -2.76
CA VAL A 101 24.62 6.21 -1.78
C VAL A 101 25.30 5.01 -2.45
N SER A 102 25.83 4.10 -1.65
CA SER A 102 26.39 2.85 -2.16
C SER A 102 26.22 1.73 -1.16
N ASP A 103 25.96 0.54 -1.67
CA ASP A 103 25.82 -0.70 -0.92
C ASP A 103 26.62 -1.83 -1.60
N ASP A 104 26.31 -3.09 -1.25
CA ASP A 104 26.98 -4.26 -1.83
C ASP A 104 26.58 -4.53 -3.30
N TYR A 105 25.52 -3.88 -3.81
CA TYR A 105 24.96 -4.09 -5.15
C TYR A 105 25.30 -2.94 -6.11
N GLY A 106 25.57 -1.74 -5.63
CA GLY A 106 25.94 -0.64 -6.54
C GLY A 106 26.19 0.71 -5.90
N THR A 107 26.28 1.71 -6.77
CA THR A 107 26.25 3.13 -6.43
C THR A 107 25.03 3.73 -7.11
N PHE A 108 24.19 4.41 -6.34
CA PHE A 108 22.93 4.98 -6.78
C PHE A 108 22.96 6.48 -6.54
N ASP A 109 22.49 7.26 -7.50
CA ASP A 109 22.50 8.73 -7.44
C ASP A 109 21.19 9.33 -6.90
N TYR A 110 20.23 8.47 -6.57
CA TYR A 110 18.95 8.84 -5.99
C TYR A 110 18.63 7.96 -4.79
N THR A 111 17.98 8.55 -3.79
CA THR A 111 17.36 7.83 -2.67
C THR A 111 15.88 8.15 -2.59
N SER A 112 15.10 7.23 -2.03
CA SER A 112 13.68 7.43 -1.76
C SER A 112 13.21 6.49 -0.65
N GLY A 113 11.91 6.41 -0.38
CA GLY A 113 11.35 5.45 0.58
C GLY A 113 10.36 4.47 -0.07
N LYS A 114 10.33 3.27 0.48
CA LYS A 114 9.32 2.22 0.25
C LYS A 114 8.99 1.57 1.58
N ILE A 115 7.71 1.50 1.89
CA ILE A 115 7.20 0.84 3.09
C ILE A 115 6.09 -0.14 2.71
N LEU A 116 5.97 -1.21 3.49
CA LEU A 116 5.01 -2.26 3.24
C LEU A 116 4.51 -2.91 4.53
N THR A 117 3.33 -3.54 4.48
CA THR A 117 2.71 -4.20 5.64
C THR A 117 2.93 -5.72 5.67
N GLU A 118 3.76 -6.28 4.78
CA GLU A 118 4.05 -7.73 4.72
C GLU A 118 4.49 -8.29 6.09
N GLY A 119 3.84 -9.36 6.52
CA GLY A 119 4.04 -10.01 7.80
C GLY A 119 3.49 -9.26 9.02
N LEU A 120 2.85 -8.09 8.81
CA LEU A 120 2.25 -7.25 9.86
C LEU A 120 0.74 -7.11 9.68
N PHE A 121 0.31 -6.78 8.46
CA PHE A 121 -1.10 -6.67 8.09
C PHE A 121 -1.29 -7.08 6.62
N SER A 122 -2.26 -7.94 6.39
CA SER A 122 -2.77 -8.31 5.08
C SER A 122 -4.25 -8.64 5.19
N GLN A 123 -4.99 -8.50 4.09
CA GLN A 123 -6.42 -8.79 4.05
C GLN A 123 -6.88 -9.16 2.64
N THR A 124 -7.69 -10.20 2.51
CA THR A 124 -8.48 -10.46 1.29
C THR A 124 -9.80 -9.69 1.29
N HIS A 125 -10.11 -9.05 0.16
CA HIS A 125 -11.32 -8.26 -0.04
C HIS A 125 -11.43 -7.06 0.91
N GLY A 126 -12.33 -6.14 0.59
CA GLY A 126 -12.58 -4.98 1.42
C GLY A 126 -12.48 -3.67 0.65
N ARG A 127 -12.44 -2.57 1.40
CA ARG A 127 -12.08 -1.26 0.85
C ARG A 127 -10.71 -0.86 1.39
N PHE A 128 -9.81 -0.48 0.51
CA PHE A 128 -8.47 0.00 0.85
C PHE A 128 -8.37 1.41 0.29
N GLU A 129 -8.08 2.39 1.13
CA GLU A 129 -7.99 3.78 0.70
C GLU A 129 -6.86 4.54 1.40
N ALA A 130 -6.34 5.54 0.70
CA ALA A 130 -5.37 6.47 1.25
C ALA A 130 -5.59 7.88 0.71
N SER A 131 -5.40 8.89 1.57
CA SER A 131 -5.40 10.30 1.17
C SER A 131 -3.97 10.73 0.87
N ILE A 132 -3.66 10.97 -0.40
CA ILE A 132 -2.28 11.16 -0.88
C ILE A 132 -2.18 12.43 -1.74
N SER A 133 -1.08 13.17 -1.57
CA SER A 133 -0.59 14.21 -2.48
C SER A 133 0.72 13.75 -3.13
N LEU A 134 0.79 13.84 -4.46
CA LEU A 134 1.88 13.30 -5.27
C LEU A 134 2.91 14.37 -5.68
N PRO A 135 4.18 14.00 -5.91
CA PRO A 135 5.18 14.92 -6.47
C PRO A 135 4.95 15.17 -7.96
N GLU A 136 5.22 16.41 -8.39
CA GLU A 136 5.32 16.78 -9.81
C GLU A 136 6.79 16.76 -10.26
N GLY A 137 7.05 16.16 -11.42
CA GLY A 137 8.36 16.15 -12.05
C GLY A 137 8.61 14.94 -12.93
N GLN A 138 9.41 15.14 -13.98
CA GLN A 138 9.87 14.06 -14.85
C GLN A 138 10.61 13.00 -14.03
N GLY A 139 10.24 11.74 -14.21
CA GLY A 139 10.90 10.58 -13.61
C GLY A 139 10.52 10.25 -12.17
N PHE A 140 9.53 10.93 -11.58
CA PHE A 140 8.90 10.43 -10.36
C PHE A 140 7.81 9.41 -10.69
N TRP A 141 7.76 8.35 -9.90
CA TRP A 141 6.75 7.30 -9.99
C TRP A 141 6.27 6.92 -8.57
N PRO A 142 5.35 7.70 -7.98
CA PRO A 142 4.69 7.32 -6.75
C PRO A 142 3.67 6.21 -7.00
N ALA A 143 3.55 5.30 -6.02
CA ALA A 143 2.60 4.20 -6.07
C ALA A 143 1.98 3.90 -4.69
N PHE A 144 0.69 3.57 -4.71
CA PHE A 144 -0.05 2.92 -3.64
C PHE A 144 -0.66 1.64 -4.22
N TRP A 145 -0.23 0.50 -3.72
CA TRP A 145 -0.48 -0.78 -4.36
C TRP A 145 -0.43 -1.92 -3.34
N MET A 146 -0.73 -3.12 -3.81
CA MET A 146 -0.88 -4.31 -2.99
C MET A 146 -0.26 -5.53 -3.66
N MET A 147 0.39 -6.36 -2.87
CA MET A 147 0.98 -7.64 -3.28
C MET A 147 0.45 -8.77 -2.38
N PRO A 148 0.39 -10.01 -2.87
CA PRO A 148 -0.03 -11.15 -2.07
C PRO A 148 0.92 -11.36 -0.88
N GLU A 149 0.37 -11.73 0.26
CA GLU A 149 1.14 -12.14 1.45
C GLU A 149 1.87 -13.47 1.21
N ASP A 150 1.26 -14.35 0.43
CA ASP A 150 1.81 -15.65 0.04
C ASP A 150 1.69 -15.86 -1.48
N ASP A 151 2.72 -16.42 -2.11
CA ASP A 151 2.71 -16.82 -3.53
C ASP A 151 1.88 -18.11 -3.78
N ALA A 152 0.59 -18.09 -3.43
CA ALA A 152 -0.29 -19.25 -3.46
C ALA A 152 -0.40 -19.92 -4.84
N TYR A 153 -0.24 -19.14 -5.90
CA TYR A 153 -0.38 -19.55 -7.29
C TYR A 153 0.93 -19.53 -8.08
N GLY A 154 2.06 -19.35 -7.38
CA GLY A 154 3.40 -19.19 -7.95
C GLY A 154 3.88 -17.74 -7.90
N ASN A 155 5.16 -17.52 -8.20
CA ASN A 155 5.77 -16.20 -8.16
C ASN A 155 5.02 -15.21 -9.07
N TRP A 156 5.33 -13.93 -8.88
CA TRP A 156 4.73 -12.84 -9.65
C TRP A 156 4.70 -13.12 -11.17
N ALA A 157 3.61 -12.83 -11.89
CA ALA A 157 2.34 -12.25 -11.43
C ALA A 157 1.25 -13.32 -11.19
N ALA A 158 1.61 -14.60 -11.12
CA ALA A 158 0.61 -15.68 -11.03
C ALA A 158 -0.24 -15.59 -9.76
N SER A 159 0.31 -15.02 -8.68
CA SER A 159 -0.35 -14.73 -7.40
C SER A 159 -0.93 -13.31 -7.28
N GLY A 160 -0.84 -12.51 -8.34
CA GLY A 160 -1.52 -11.22 -8.45
C GLY A 160 -0.72 -10.02 -7.95
N GLU A 161 -1.22 -8.83 -8.32
CA GLU A 161 -0.82 -7.49 -7.88
C GLU A 161 -2.03 -6.57 -8.12
N ILE A 162 -2.30 -5.65 -7.21
CA ILE A 162 -3.37 -4.64 -7.34
C ILE A 162 -2.77 -3.26 -7.16
N ASP A 163 -2.71 -2.48 -8.23
CA ASP A 163 -2.24 -1.10 -8.22
C ASP A 163 -3.43 -0.17 -8.00
N ILE A 164 -3.54 0.35 -6.77
CA ILE A 164 -4.64 1.25 -6.37
C ILE A 164 -4.45 2.62 -7.02
N MET A 165 -3.21 3.09 -7.05
CA MET A 165 -2.82 4.34 -7.70
C MET A 165 -1.36 4.28 -8.09
N GLU A 166 -1.10 4.55 -9.37
CA GLU A 166 0.23 4.90 -9.88
C GLU A 166 0.17 6.24 -10.61
N ASN A 167 1.26 6.98 -10.61
CA ASN A 167 1.36 8.22 -11.39
C ASN A 167 2.72 8.32 -12.07
N ARG A 168 2.74 8.90 -13.27
CA ARG A 168 3.96 9.46 -13.86
C ARG A 168 4.02 10.91 -13.39
N GLY A 169 5.02 11.30 -12.62
CA GLY A 169 5.11 12.65 -12.06
C GLY A 169 5.14 13.79 -13.10
N SER A 170 5.40 13.47 -14.37
CA SER A 170 5.27 14.39 -15.51
C SER A 170 3.81 14.68 -15.93
N GLU A 171 2.85 13.90 -15.46
CA GLU A 171 1.43 13.92 -15.81
C GLU A 171 0.61 14.17 -14.53
N THR A 172 0.48 15.43 -14.12
CA THR A 172 -0.17 15.80 -12.84
C THR A 172 -1.69 15.80 -12.88
N ASP A 173 -2.29 15.35 -13.97
CA ASP A 173 -3.72 15.27 -14.24
C ASP A 173 -4.19 13.83 -14.49
N ILE A 174 -3.31 12.84 -14.35
CA ILE A 174 -3.62 11.43 -14.64
C ILE A 174 -3.10 10.52 -13.52
N VAL A 175 -3.90 9.56 -13.09
CA VAL A 175 -3.42 8.39 -12.32
C VAL A 175 -3.85 7.10 -12.99
N GLY A 176 -3.01 6.07 -12.88
CA GLY A 176 -3.28 4.73 -13.37
C GLY A 176 -3.78 3.82 -12.27
N ALA A 177 -4.60 2.85 -12.67
CA ALA A 177 -4.94 1.66 -11.92
C ALA A 177 -4.61 0.43 -12.75
N ALA A 178 -4.18 -0.64 -12.08
CA ALA A 178 -3.91 -1.89 -12.75
C ALA A 178 -4.12 -3.10 -11.85
N ILE A 179 -4.28 -4.24 -12.51
CA ILE A 179 -4.10 -5.55 -11.90
C ILE A 179 -3.15 -6.35 -12.77
N HIS A 180 -2.16 -7.01 -12.15
CA HIS A 180 -1.27 -7.94 -12.83
C HIS A 180 -1.64 -9.36 -12.45
N TYR A 181 -1.75 -10.25 -13.43
CA TYR A 181 -2.24 -11.61 -13.25
C TYR A 181 -1.77 -12.55 -14.37
N GLY A 182 -2.25 -13.79 -14.38
CA GLY A 182 -1.99 -14.76 -15.45
C GLY A 182 -0.96 -15.79 -15.04
N GLY A 183 0.11 -15.93 -15.84
CA GLY A 183 1.22 -16.85 -15.56
C GLY A 183 2.33 -16.21 -14.74
N VAL A 184 3.30 -17.04 -14.34
CA VAL A 184 4.56 -16.57 -13.74
C VAL A 184 5.34 -15.78 -14.80
N PHE A 185 6.05 -14.72 -14.40
CA PHE A 185 6.90 -13.95 -15.32
C PHE A 185 7.81 -14.88 -16.16
N PRO A 186 7.94 -14.67 -17.47
CA PRO A 186 7.42 -13.55 -18.27
C PRO A 186 6.05 -13.80 -18.94
N ASP A 187 5.31 -14.83 -18.53
CA ASP A 187 4.02 -15.21 -19.12
C ASP A 187 2.83 -14.50 -18.45
N ASN A 188 3.09 -13.48 -17.63
CA ASN A 188 2.08 -12.62 -17.01
C ASN A 188 1.38 -11.72 -18.03
N THR A 189 0.24 -11.17 -17.63
CA THR A 189 -0.50 -10.12 -18.34
C THR A 189 -1.05 -9.13 -17.31
N TYR A 190 -1.63 -8.04 -17.77
CA TYR A 190 -2.28 -7.06 -16.90
C TYR A 190 -3.54 -6.50 -17.53
N THR A 191 -4.35 -5.82 -16.74
CA THR A 191 -5.44 -4.95 -17.17
C THR A 191 -5.30 -3.63 -16.44
N ALA A 192 -5.46 -2.52 -17.15
CA ALA A 192 -5.26 -1.19 -16.60
C ALA A 192 -6.33 -0.22 -17.11
N ASP A 193 -6.57 0.82 -16.33
CA ASP A 193 -7.39 1.99 -16.70
C ASP A 193 -6.75 3.25 -16.09
N GLU A 194 -7.20 4.43 -16.52
CA GLU A 194 -6.67 5.71 -16.05
C GLU A 194 -7.81 6.63 -15.60
N TYR A 195 -7.62 7.32 -14.48
CA TYR A 195 -8.43 8.46 -14.09
C TYR A 195 -7.78 9.75 -14.59
N VAL A 196 -8.56 10.59 -15.24
CA VAL A 196 -8.13 11.92 -15.70
C VAL A 196 -8.87 12.97 -14.89
N PHE A 197 -8.13 13.81 -14.19
CA PHE A 197 -8.64 14.90 -13.37
C PHE A 197 -9.30 15.99 -14.24
N ASP A 198 -10.33 16.64 -13.69
CA ASP A 198 -10.99 17.76 -14.36
C ASP A 198 -10.09 19.02 -14.35
N ASP A 199 -10.38 19.97 -15.26
CA ASP A 199 -9.65 21.25 -15.37
C ASP A 199 -9.58 21.99 -14.01
N GLY A 200 -8.38 22.08 -13.44
CA GLY A 200 -8.11 22.78 -12.18
C GLY A 200 -7.94 21.88 -10.97
N GLU A 201 -8.08 20.57 -11.14
CA GLU A 201 -7.69 19.54 -10.17
C GLU A 201 -6.33 18.95 -10.57
N THR A 202 -5.62 18.38 -9.60
CA THR A 202 -4.26 17.87 -9.82
C THR A 202 -3.92 16.79 -8.81
N THR A 203 -3.04 15.87 -9.20
CA THR A 203 -2.46 14.85 -8.33
C THR A 203 -1.60 15.43 -7.20
N THR A 204 -1.18 16.69 -7.33
CA THR A 204 -0.39 17.40 -6.31
C THR A 204 -1.22 17.91 -5.14
N ASP A 205 -2.55 18.01 -5.29
CA ASP A 205 -3.47 18.20 -4.17
C ASP A 205 -3.69 16.86 -3.43
N TYR A 206 -4.19 16.90 -2.20
CA TYR A 206 -4.60 15.67 -1.52
C TYR A 206 -5.86 15.11 -2.17
N ASN A 207 -5.78 13.86 -2.63
CA ASN A 207 -6.86 13.10 -3.20
C ASN A 207 -7.00 11.76 -2.49
N VAL A 208 -8.22 11.25 -2.38
CA VAL A 208 -8.47 9.91 -1.82
C VAL A 208 -8.44 8.90 -2.96
N TYR A 209 -7.47 7.99 -2.93
CA TYR A 209 -7.36 6.88 -3.87
C TYR A 209 -7.84 5.62 -3.18
N ALA A 210 -8.76 4.88 -3.80
CA ALA A 210 -9.33 3.69 -3.18
C ALA A 210 -9.62 2.57 -4.17
N VAL A 211 -9.59 1.34 -3.65
CA VAL A 211 -10.23 0.17 -4.28
C VAL A 211 -11.31 -0.39 -3.38
N GLU A 212 -12.40 -0.85 -3.99
CA GLU A 212 -13.30 -1.83 -3.40
C GLU A 212 -13.09 -3.16 -4.10
N TRP A 213 -12.61 -4.15 -3.34
CA TRP A 213 -12.27 -5.48 -3.83
C TRP A 213 -13.24 -6.51 -3.28
N GLU A 214 -13.96 -7.17 -4.19
CA GLU A 214 -14.89 -8.26 -3.93
C GLU A 214 -14.42 -9.54 -4.66
N PRO A 215 -14.95 -10.74 -4.32
CA PRO A 215 -14.50 -12.02 -4.90
C PRO A 215 -14.65 -12.22 -6.42
N GLY A 216 -14.86 -11.19 -7.21
CA GLY A 216 -14.97 -11.33 -8.67
C GLY A 216 -15.05 -10.00 -9.40
N GLU A 217 -14.85 -8.91 -8.67
CA GLU A 217 -14.83 -7.57 -9.19
C GLU A 217 -13.96 -6.70 -8.27
N ILE A 218 -13.14 -5.86 -8.88
CA ILE A 218 -12.40 -4.80 -8.18
C ILE A 218 -12.82 -3.49 -8.84
N ARG A 219 -13.12 -2.48 -8.03
CA ARG A 219 -13.58 -1.15 -8.47
C ARG A 219 -12.64 -0.10 -7.92
N TRP A 220 -12.22 0.86 -8.75
CA TRP A 220 -11.31 1.93 -8.35
C TRP A 220 -12.03 3.27 -8.29
N TYR A 221 -11.60 4.07 -7.32
CA TYR A 221 -12.18 5.36 -7.01
C TYR A 221 -11.08 6.42 -6.84
N VAL A 222 -11.36 7.63 -7.31
CA VAL A 222 -10.65 8.86 -6.91
C VAL A 222 -11.68 9.81 -6.32
N ASN A 223 -11.49 10.25 -5.07
CA ASN A 223 -12.41 11.14 -4.37
C ASN A 223 -13.87 10.63 -4.38
N ASP A 224 -14.05 9.32 -4.18
CA ASP A 224 -15.33 8.57 -4.26
C ASP A 224 -15.99 8.51 -5.65
N ASP A 225 -15.35 9.05 -6.70
CA ASP A 225 -15.78 8.86 -8.08
C ASP A 225 -15.23 7.54 -8.64
N GLU A 226 -16.13 6.57 -8.87
CA GLU A 226 -15.80 5.32 -9.55
C GLU A 226 -15.40 5.59 -11.00
N TYR A 227 -14.25 5.07 -11.41
CA TYR A 227 -13.76 5.25 -12.78
C TYR A 227 -13.37 3.96 -13.50
N ALA A 228 -13.00 2.92 -12.74
CA ALA A 228 -12.62 1.63 -13.32
C ALA A 228 -13.30 0.47 -12.59
N VAL A 229 -13.67 -0.54 -13.37
CA VAL A 229 -14.20 -1.81 -12.90
C VAL A 229 -13.48 -2.92 -13.65
N MET A 230 -12.78 -3.78 -12.93
CA MET A 230 -12.11 -4.94 -13.48
C MET A 230 -12.78 -6.20 -12.91
N ASN A 231 -13.23 -7.09 -13.79
CA ASN A 231 -13.93 -8.34 -13.44
C ASN A 231 -13.61 -9.48 -14.41
N GLN A 232 -12.51 -9.34 -15.16
CA GLN A 232 -12.00 -10.33 -16.09
C GLN A 232 -10.50 -10.53 -15.89
N TRP A 233 -10.15 -11.62 -15.21
CA TRP A 233 -8.78 -12.05 -15.00
C TRP A 233 -8.71 -13.58 -14.87
N TYR A 234 -7.51 -14.13 -14.75
CA TYR A 234 -7.27 -15.54 -14.46
C TYR A 234 -5.90 -15.72 -13.78
N SER A 235 -5.71 -16.85 -13.13
CA SER A 235 -4.38 -17.34 -12.74
C SER A 235 -4.08 -18.64 -13.50
N GLU A 236 -2.82 -18.88 -13.86
CA GLU A 236 -2.40 -20.15 -14.48
C GLU A 236 -2.63 -21.36 -13.54
N ASN A 237 -2.53 -21.14 -12.22
CA ASN A 237 -2.54 -22.18 -11.21
C ASN A 237 -3.77 -22.17 -10.28
N GLY A 238 -4.79 -21.38 -10.61
CA GLY A 238 -6.02 -21.23 -9.81
C GLY A 238 -7.29 -21.08 -10.66
N GLU A 239 -8.44 -21.45 -10.09
CA GLU A 239 -9.74 -21.18 -10.70
C GLU A 239 -10.21 -19.77 -10.31
N PHE A 240 -10.95 -19.09 -11.18
CA PHE A 240 -11.53 -17.78 -10.85
C PHE A 240 -12.31 -17.85 -9.51
N PRO A 241 -12.04 -16.95 -8.55
CA PRO A 241 -11.44 -15.63 -8.71
C PRO A 241 -9.93 -15.51 -8.46
N ALA A 242 -9.18 -16.61 -8.48
CA ALA A 242 -7.72 -16.54 -8.43
C ALA A 242 -7.13 -15.62 -9.53
N PRO A 243 -6.11 -14.80 -9.21
CA PRO A 243 -5.37 -14.82 -7.95
C PRO A 243 -5.88 -13.86 -6.87
N PHE A 244 -6.94 -13.08 -7.14
CA PHE A 244 -7.46 -12.07 -6.23
C PHE A 244 -8.46 -12.67 -5.23
N ASP A 245 -8.04 -13.73 -4.56
CA ASP A 245 -8.78 -14.47 -3.54
C ASP A 245 -7.92 -14.91 -2.33
N GLU A 246 -6.70 -14.35 -2.23
CA GLU A 246 -5.74 -14.56 -1.14
C GLU A 246 -5.50 -13.26 -0.36
N ASP A 247 -4.83 -13.31 0.79
CA ASP A 247 -4.54 -12.09 1.57
C ASP A 247 -3.47 -11.25 0.87
N PHE A 248 -3.68 -9.93 0.78
CA PHE A 248 -2.72 -8.98 0.18
C PHE A 248 -2.27 -7.96 1.23
N HIS A 249 -0.98 -7.61 1.23
CA HIS A 249 -0.40 -6.54 2.03
C HIS A 249 -0.28 -5.25 1.21
N LEU A 250 -0.21 -4.11 1.90
CA LEU A 250 -0.13 -2.78 1.30
C LEU A 250 1.32 -2.37 1.08
N ILE A 251 1.55 -1.57 0.04
CA ILE A 251 2.84 -0.97 -0.29
C ILE A 251 2.64 0.51 -0.66
N LEU A 252 3.52 1.36 -0.13
CA LEU A 252 3.65 2.77 -0.50
C LEU A 252 5.10 3.04 -0.88
N ASN A 253 5.33 3.64 -2.05
CA ASN A 253 6.67 4.08 -2.45
C ASN A 253 6.63 5.28 -3.38
N LEU A 254 7.79 5.92 -3.49
CA LEU A 254 8.10 6.90 -4.51
C LEU A 254 9.33 6.43 -5.30
N ALA A 255 9.13 5.75 -6.43
CA ALA A 255 10.23 5.39 -7.32
C ALA A 255 10.77 6.63 -8.08
N VAL A 256 12.02 6.51 -8.52
CA VAL A 256 12.74 7.50 -9.32
C VAL A 256 13.33 6.79 -10.53
N GLY A 257 12.91 7.19 -11.73
CA GLY A 257 13.27 6.52 -12.97
C GLY A 257 12.43 5.29 -13.27
N GLY A 258 12.91 4.47 -14.20
CA GLY A 258 12.24 3.26 -14.65
C GLY A 258 11.38 3.45 -15.90
N TRP A 259 10.92 2.33 -16.47
CA TRP A 259 10.29 2.33 -17.79
C TRP A 259 8.93 3.03 -17.84
N TYR A 260 8.21 3.12 -16.71
CA TYR A 260 6.85 3.69 -16.66
C TYR A 260 6.85 5.22 -16.68
N GLY A 261 7.58 5.85 -15.75
CA GLY A 261 7.70 7.31 -15.64
C GLY A 261 8.84 7.92 -16.47
N GLY A 262 9.74 7.08 -16.99
CA GLY A 262 11.00 7.50 -17.60
C GLY A 262 12.01 8.00 -16.57
N ASP A 263 13.25 8.27 -17.01
CA ASP A 263 14.30 8.74 -16.11
C ASP A 263 14.13 10.24 -15.76
N PRO A 264 14.66 10.69 -14.61
CA PRO A 264 14.85 12.11 -14.32
C PRO A 264 15.70 12.82 -15.38
N ASP A 265 15.47 14.12 -15.55
CA ASP A 265 16.27 14.97 -16.43
C ASP A 265 16.65 16.30 -15.75
N ASP A 266 17.28 17.22 -16.50
CA ASP A 266 17.69 18.54 -15.99
C ASP A 266 16.53 19.41 -15.46
N THR A 267 15.27 18.99 -15.65
CA THR A 267 14.07 19.67 -15.18
C THR A 267 13.45 19.04 -13.92
N THR A 268 13.89 17.84 -13.53
CA THR A 268 13.33 17.13 -12.37
C THR A 268 13.65 17.89 -11.06
N PRO A 269 12.63 18.27 -10.27
CA PRO A 269 12.86 19.01 -9.04
C PRO A 269 13.18 18.05 -7.87
N PHE A 270 14.40 18.12 -7.35
CA PHE A 270 14.77 17.44 -6.10
C PHE A 270 15.00 18.42 -4.94
N PRO A 271 14.64 18.06 -3.69
CA PRO A 271 13.87 16.86 -3.33
C PRO A 271 12.39 16.96 -3.75
N ALA A 272 11.71 15.82 -3.82
CA ALA A 272 10.28 15.74 -4.07
C ALA A 272 9.60 14.82 -3.04
N GLU A 273 8.36 15.12 -2.68
CA GLU A 273 7.65 14.45 -1.57
C GLU A 273 6.34 13.83 -2.07
N MET A 274 6.14 12.54 -1.79
CA MET A 274 4.81 11.93 -1.72
C MET A 274 4.32 12.03 -0.27
N LYS A 275 3.12 12.56 -0.05
CA LYS A 275 2.57 12.79 1.29
C LYS A 275 1.29 12.00 1.47
N VAL A 276 1.20 11.25 2.55
CA VAL A 276 0.04 10.43 2.89
C VAL A 276 -0.53 10.92 4.22
N ASP A 277 -1.77 11.41 4.19
CA ASP A 277 -2.49 11.89 5.37
C ASP A 277 -2.98 10.70 6.22
N TYR A 278 -3.53 9.67 5.57
CA TYR A 278 -3.89 8.41 6.23
C TYR A 278 -3.91 7.25 5.24
N VAL A 279 -3.86 6.03 5.78
CA VAL A 279 -4.25 4.79 5.10
C VAL A 279 -5.31 4.09 5.94
N ARG A 280 -6.41 3.67 5.32
CA ARG A 280 -7.53 3.00 6.01
C ARG A 280 -7.99 1.79 5.23
N VAL A 281 -8.33 0.74 5.96
CA VAL A 281 -8.83 -0.52 5.43
C VAL A 281 -10.11 -0.91 6.14
N TYR A 282 -11.08 -1.34 5.34
CA TYR A 282 -12.43 -1.65 5.79
C TYR A 282 -12.86 -3.04 5.34
N GLU A 283 -13.72 -3.67 6.13
CA GLU A 283 -14.49 -4.86 5.73
C GLU A 283 -15.96 -4.47 5.51
N GLN A 284 -16.66 -5.19 4.64
CA GLN A 284 -18.08 -4.96 4.41
C GLN A 284 -18.92 -5.40 5.63
N GLU A 285 -19.96 -4.63 5.98
CA GLU A 285 -20.90 -4.92 7.08
C GLU A 285 -21.67 -6.26 6.97
#